data_AF-A0A1A2SC81-F1
#
_entry.id   AF-A0A1A2SC81-F1
#
_cell.length_a   1.000
_cell.length_b   1.000
_cell.length_c   1.000
_cell.angle_alpha   90.00
_cell.angle_beta   90.00
_cell.angle_gamma   90.00
#
_symmetry.space_group_name_H-M   'P 1'
#
loop_
_entity.id
_entity.type
_entity.pdbx_description
1 polymer ?
#
loop_
_entity_poly.entity_id
_entity_poly.type
_entity_poly.pdbx_seq_one_letter_code
_entity_poly.pdbx_strand_id
1 'polypeptide(L)'
;MSIDRFGLVAGTIRLASGVSFLVDPLRANKLWGDPDEPTPTTQLLLRSMGYRDALIGILLAGAALRGKNTRGWFLASAGADVADLVGGMSVYGEMKPSQRIIGLGGAAVGVATGLWGAVRPTPRRNKRVVAEEPATVD
;
A
#
# COMPACT_ATOMS: atom_id res chain seq x y z
N MET A 1 0.51 20.12 -12.85
CA MET A 1 0.96 19.10 -11.88
C MET A 1 0.83 17.73 -12.51
N SER A 2 1.87 16.90 -12.52
CA SER A 2 1.76 15.51 -12.97
C SER A 2 1.31 14.64 -11.79
N ILE A 3 0.05 14.21 -11.80
CA ILE A 3 -0.49 13.28 -10.80
C ILE A 3 0.10 11.89 -11.06
N ASP A 4 0.61 11.24 -10.01
CA ASP A 4 1.03 9.85 -10.08
C ASP A 4 -0.19 8.93 -9.95
N ARG A 5 -0.84 8.63 -11.08
CA ARG A 5 -2.10 7.87 -11.13
C ARG A 5 -1.99 6.50 -10.45
N PHE A 6 -0.88 5.81 -10.62
CA PHE A 6 -0.68 4.50 -10.01
C PHE A 6 -0.46 4.61 -8.49
N GLY A 7 0.34 5.59 -8.04
CA GLY A 7 0.45 5.92 -6.61
C GLY A 7 -0.89 6.25 -5.97
N LEU A 8 -1.73 6.98 -6.70
CA LEU A 8 -3.07 7.33 -6.24
C LEU A 8 -3.96 6.09 -6.11
N VAL A 9 -4.06 5.26 -7.16
CA VAL A 9 -4.89 4.05 -7.14
C VAL A 9 -4.43 3.08 -6.04
N ALA A 10 -3.13 2.78 -5.97
CA ALA A 10 -2.58 1.88 -4.95
C ALA A 10 -2.80 2.44 -3.53
N GLY A 11 -2.55 3.74 -3.31
CA GLY A 11 -2.76 4.39 -2.03
C GLY A 11 -4.24 4.41 -1.60
N THR A 12 -5.16 4.68 -2.53
CA THR A 12 -6.59 4.69 -2.27
C THR A 12 -7.13 3.29 -1.96
N ILE A 13 -6.70 2.26 -2.70
CA ILE A 13 -7.08 0.87 -2.41
C ILE A 13 -6.60 0.48 -1.01
N ARG A 14 -5.32 0.74 -0.67
CA ARG A 14 -4.76 0.42 0.65
C ARG A 14 -5.44 1.21 1.78
N LEU A 15 -5.79 2.47 1.52
CA LEU A 15 -6.55 3.29 2.46
C LEU A 15 -7.93 2.69 2.72
N ALA A 16 -8.67 2.35 1.66
CA ALA A 16 -10.01 1.80 1.77
C ALA A 16 -10.02 0.44 2.49
N SER A 17 -9.05 -0.44 2.17
CA SER A 17 -8.89 -1.72 2.86
C SER A 17 -8.52 -1.51 4.34
N GLY A 18 -7.56 -0.64 4.64
CA GLY A 18 -7.16 -0.34 6.02
C GLY A 18 -8.29 0.24 6.87
N VAL A 19 -9.06 1.18 6.33
CA VAL A 19 -10.24 1.75 7.00
C VAL A 19 -11.32 0.68 7.23
N SER A 20 -11.51 -0.26 6.28
CA SER A 20 -12.45 -1.37 6.47
C SER A 20 -12.06 -2.23 7.69
N PHE A 21 -10.77 -2.57 7.84
CA PHE A 21 -10.28 -3.32 8.99
C PHE A 21 -10.31 -2.52 10.31
N LEU A 22 -10.24 -1.19 10.23
CA LEU A 22 -10.30 -0.31 11.40
C LEU A 22 -11.73 -0.16 11.95
N VAL A 23 -12.70 0.10 11.07
CA VAL A 23 -14.09 0.41 11.44
C VAL A 23 -14.88 -0.86 11.75
N ASP A 24 -14.74 -1.89 10.92
CA ASP A 24 -15.49 -3.14 11.05
C ASP A 24 -14.60 -4.35 10.75
N PRO A 25 -13.74 -4.75 11.71
CA PRO A 25 -12.84 -5.88 11.54
C PRO A 25 -13.59 -7.20 11.31
N LEU A 26 -14.84 -7.32 11.77
CA LEU A 26 -15.67 -8.51 11.61
C LEU A 26 -16.19 -8.65 10.17
N ARG A 27 -16.72 -7.58 9.58
CA ARG A 27 -17.08 -7.58 8.16
C ARG A 27 -15.86 -7.64 7.25
N ALA A 28 -14.76 -6.99 7.61
CA ALA A 28 -13.53 -7.07 6.85
C ALA A 28 -12.94 -8.49 6.87
N ASN A 29 -12.94 -9.17 8.03
CA ASN A 29 -12.53 -10.58 8.10
C ASN A 29 -13.50 -11.50 7.34
N LYS A 30 -14.81 -11.24 7.35
CA LYS A 30 -15.77 -11.97 6.51
C LYS A 30 -15.60 -11.74 5.01
N LEU A 31 -15.22 -10.52 4.61
CA LEU A 31 -15.07 -10.13 3.20
C LEU A 31 -13.70 -10.56 2.63
N TRP A 32 -12.65 -10.56 3.47
CA TRP A 32 -11.26 -10.75 3.08
C TRP A 32 -10.56 -11.95 3.77
N GLY A 33 -11.26 -12.76 4.57
CA GLY A 33 -10.65 -13.76 5.46
C GLY A 33 -11.57 -14.92 5.88
N ASP A 34 -11.80 -15.08 7.19
CA ASP A 34 -12.56 -16.19 7.79
C ASP A 34 -14.00 -15.77 8.18
N PRO A 35 -15.03 -16.60 7.91
CA PRO A 35 -16.39 -16.38 8.41
C PRO A 35 -16.55 -16.47 9.94
N ASP A 36 -15.61 -17.07 10.67
CA ASP A 36 -15.69 -17.21 12.13
C ASP A 36 -15.32 -15.93 12.88
N GLU A 37 -15.92 -15.72 14.06
CA GLU A 37 -15.70 -14.54 14.89
C GLU A 37 -14.26 -14.52 15.47
N PRO A 38 -13.43 -13.51 15.14
CA PRO A 38 -12.10 -13.38 15.68
C PRO A 38 -12.12 -13.11 17.19
N THR A 39 -11.19 -13.75 17.91
CA THR A 39 -10.97 -13.50 19.34
C THR A 39 -10.64 -12.01 19.60
N PRO A 40 -10.88 -11.47 20.81
CA PRO A 40 -10.60 -10.07 21.12
C PRO A 40 -9.15 -9.63 20.82
N THR A 41 -8.17 -10.51 21.05
CA THR A 41 -6.76 -10.25 20.69
C THR A 41 -6.56 -10.19 19.18
N THR A 42 -7.19 -11.08 18.41
CA THR A 42 -7.18 -11.04 16.95
C THR A 42 -7.80 -9.75 16.43
N GLN A 43 -8.88 -9.26 17.04
CA GLN A 43 -9.51 -7.99 16.66
C GLN A 43 -8.59 -6.78 16.91
N LEU A 44 -7.84 -6.78 18.01
CA LEU A 44 -6.85 -5.73 18.28
C LEU A 44 -5.74 -5.73 17.21
N LEU A 45 -5.24 -6.90 16.83
CA LEU A 45 -4.23 -7.04 15.78
C LEU A 45 -4.77 -6.60 14.42
N LEU A 46 -6.01 -6.99 14.06
CA LEU A 46 -6.69 -6.57 12.83
C LEU A 46 -6.88 -5.05 12.78
N ARG A 47 -7.25 -4.41 13.90
CA ARG A 47 -7.36 -2.94 13.99
C ARG A 47 -6.00 -2.25 13.84
N SER A 48 -4.95 -2.79 14.46
CA SER A 48 -3.59 -2.26 14.33
C SER A 48 -3.09 -2.35 12.88
N MET A 49 -3.31 -3.49 12.22
CA MET A 49 -3.07 -3.70 10.80
C MET A 49 -3.86 -2.69 9.94
N GLY A 50 -5.16 -2.52 10.20
CA GLY A 50 -5.99 -1.56 9.49
C GLY A 50 -5.50 -0.12 9.65
N TYR A 51 -5.06 0.26 10.85
CA TYR A 51 -4.52 1.60 11.13
C TYR A 51 -3.24 1.89 10.32
N ARG A 52 -2.26 0.96 10.33
CA ARG A 52 -1.03 1.16 9.56
C ARG A 52 -1.30 1.22 8.05
N ASP A 53 -2.24 0.43 7.54
CA ASP A 53 -2.55 0.38 6.11
C ASP A 53 -3.30 1.62 5.67
N ALA A 54 -4.23 2.11 6.50
CA ALA A 54 -4.88 3.40 6.29
C ALA A 54 -3.86 4.54 6.27
N LEU A 55 -2.91 4.54 7.21
CA LEU A 55 -1.87 5.56 7.30
C LEU A 55 -0.92 5.54 6.09
N ILE A 56 -0.41 4.36 5.69
CA ILE A 56 0.43 4.22 4.51
C ILE A 56 -0.35 4.62 3.26
N GLY A 57 -1.62 4.20 3.14
CA GLY A 57 -2.49 4.48 2.01
C GLY A 57 -2.77 5.97 1.83
N ILE A 58 -3.13 6.69 2.90
CA ILE A 58 -3.41 8.14 2.83
C ILE A 58 -2.15 8.94 2.51
N LEU A 59 -0.99 8.54 3.04
CA LEU A 59 0.29 9.22 2.79
C LEU A 59 0.76 8.97 1.36
N LEU A 60 0.59 7.74 0.85
CA LEU A 60 0.87 7.40 -0.55
C LEU A 60 -0.04 8.16 -1.51
N ALA A 61 -1.35 8.14 -1.30
CA ALA A 61 -2.33 8.85 -2.12
C ALA A 61 -2.10 10.37 -2.07
N GLY A 62 -1.83 10.92 -0.89
CA GLY A 62 -1.52 12.34 -0.71
C GLY A 62 -0.22 12.75 -1.41
N ALA A 63 0.83 11.93 -1.35
CA ALA A 63 2.07 12.16 -2.09
C ALA A 63 1.83 12.10 -3.61
N ALA A 64 1.04 11.15 -4.07
CA ALA A 64 0.68 10.98 -5.48
C ALA A 64 -0.12 12.16 -6.05
N LEU A 65 -1.11 12.67 -5.29
CA LEU A 65 -1.89 13.86 -5.65
C LEU A 65 -1.03 15.12 -5.73
N ARG A 66 -0.07 15.25 -4.81
CA ARG A 66 0.85 16.39 -4.75
C ARG A 66 2.02 16.28 -5.74
N GLY A 67 2.10 15.19 -6.51
CA GLY A 67 3.22 14.92 -7.42
C GLY A 67 4.58 14.80 -6.70
N LYS A 68 4.57 14.40 -5.42
CA LYS A 68 5.77 14.16 -4.62
C LYS A 68 6.30 12.74 -4.88
N ASN A 69 7.52 12.47 -4.42
CA ASN A 69 8.10 11.13 -4.50
C ASN A 69 7.26 10.12 -3.70
N THR A 70 6.71 9.11 -4.38
CA THR A 70 5.88 8.04 -3.79
C THR A 70 6.68 6.79 -3.42
N ARG A 71 7.96 6.69 -3.82
CA ARG A 71 8.77 5.46 -3.68
C ARG A 71 8.91 5.00 -2.23
N GLY A 72 9.13 5.94 -1.30
CA GLY A 72 9.26 5.61 0.12
C GLY A 72 7.98 5.01 0.71
N TRP A 73 6.82 5.50 0.27
CA TRP A 73 5.52 4.97 0.71
C TRP A 73 5.21 3.61 0.09
N PHE A 74 5.63 3.38 -1.15
CA PHE A 74 5.56 2.06 -1.77
C PHE A 74 6.45 1.02 -1.08
N LEU A 75 7.66 1.41 -0.66
CA LEU A 75 8.55 0.54 0.11
C LEU A 75 7.98 0.24 1.50
N ALA A 76 7.39 1.23 2.16
CA ALA A 76 6.69 1.03 3.44
C ALA A 76 5.49 0.07 3.29
N SER A 77 4.71 0.20 2.20
CA SER A 77 3.63 -0.72 1.86
C SER A 77 4.16 -2.15 1.67
N ALA A 78 5.22 -2.32 0.87
CA ALA A 78 5.84 -3.63 0.66
C ALA A 78 6.34 -4.25 1.98
N GLY A 79 6.97 -3.44 2.84
CA GLY A 79 7.45 -3.91 4.15
C GLY A 79 6.32 -4.39 5.06
N ALA A 80 5.19 -3.69 5.08
CA ALA A 80 4.00 -4.11 5.82
C ALA A 80 3.46 -5.45 5.29
N ASP A 81 3.36 -5.60 3.97
CA ASP A 81 2.85 -6.83 3.35
C ASP A 81 3.82 -8.03 3.52
N VAL A 82 5.14 -7.79 3.52
CA VAL A 82 6.13 -8.82 3.87
C VAL A 82 5.95 -9.27 5.31
N ALA A 83 5.73 -8.34 6.24
CA ALA A 83 5.50 -8.70 7.64
C ALA A 83 4.26 -9.59 7.80
N ASP A 84 3.22 -9.34 7.01
CA ASP A 84 2.00 -10.16 6.99
C ASP A 84 2.22 -11.53 6.36
N LEU A 85 3.01 -11.62 5.29
CA LEU A 85 3.40 -12.90 4.71
C LEU A 85 4.19 -13.74 5.70
N VAL A 86 5.22 -13.15 6.34
CA VAL A 86 6.06 -13.86 7.31
C VAL A 86 5.25 -14.27 8.54
N GLY A 87 4.40 -13.38 9.05
CA GLY A 87 3.49 -13.68 10.15
C GLY A 87 2.44 -14.72 9.79
N GLY A 88 1.97 -14.77 8.54
CA GLY A 88 1.02 -15.78 8.08
C GLY A 88 1.66 -17.14 7.79
N MET A 89 2.91 -17.16 7.35
CA MET A 89 3.66 -18.41 7.10
C MET A 89 3.92 -19.21 8.38
N SER A 90 4.13 -18.57 9.52
CA SER A 90 4.37 -19.26 10.80
C SER A 90 3.15 -20.05 11.30
N VAL A 91 1.95 -19.70 10.85
CA VAL A 91 0.67 -20.33 11.20
C VAL A 91 0.00 -21.01 9.99
N TYR A 92 0.73 -21.16 8.88
CA TYR A 92 0.21 -21.69 7.61
C TYR A 92 -0.51 -23.04 7.77
N GLY A 93 0.02 -23.92 8.63
CA GLY A 93 -0.53 -25.25 8.89
C GLY A 93 -1.93 -25.25 9.52
N GLU A 94 -2.28 -24.19 10.26
CA GLU A 94 -3.54 -24.07 11.00
C GLU A 94 -4.59 -23.23 10.25
N MET A 95 -4.19 -22.57 9.15
CA MET A 95 -5.08 -21.72 8.35
C MET A 95 -6.01 -22.52 7.42
N LYS A 96 -7.28 -22.10 7.38
CA LYS A 96 -8.24 -22.60 6.39
C LYS A 96 -7.80 -22.22 4.96
N PRO A 97 -8.16 -23.01 3.93
CA PRO A 97 -7.77 -22.74 2.54
C PRO A 97 -8.15 -21.33 2.05
N SER A 98 -9.28 -20.78 2.49
CA SER A 98 -9.73 -19.42 2.15
C SER A 98 -8.80 -18.33 2.72
N GLN A 99 -8.34 -18.49 3.98
CA GLN A 99 -7.41 -17.56 4.62
C GLN A 99 -6.04 -17.56 3.94
N ARG A 100 -5.60 -18.73 3.45
CA ARG A 100 -4.35 -18.84 2.68
C ARG A 100 -4.46 -18.08 1.36
N ILE A 101 -5.55 -18.26 0.63
CA ILE A 101 -5.71 -17.64 -0.69
C ILE A 101 -5.87 -16.12 -0.57
N ILE A 102 -6.71 -15.64 0.36
CA ILE A 102 -7.02 -14.20 0.43
C ILE A 102 -5.98 -13.44 1.26
N GLY A 103 -5.56 -13.98 2.42
CA GLY A 103 -4.58 -13.35 3.30
C GLY A 103 -3.16 -13.38 2.73
N LEU A 104 -2.60 -14.56 2.47
CA LEU A 104 -1.24 -14.69 1.92
C LEU A 104 -1.20 -14.25 0.45
N GLY A 105 -2.23 -14.56 -0.33
CA GLY A 105 -2.30 -14.11 -1.72
C GLY A 105 -2.39 -12.58 -1.83
N GLY A 106 -3.22 -11.94 -1.00
CA GLY A 106 -3.31 -10.48 -0.94
C GLY A 106 -1.99 -9.83 -0.54
N ALA A 107 -1.31 -10.36 0.47
CA ALA A 107 -0.02 -9.85 0.90
C ALA A 107 1.07 -10.05 -0.18
N ALA A 108 1.09 -11.18 -0.89
CA ALA A 108 2.02 -11.40 -2.01
C ALA A 108 1.83 -10.37 -3.15
N VAL A 109 0.57 -10.10 -3.51
CA VAL A 109 0.24 -9.06 -4.49
C VAL A 109 0.64 -7.67 -3.99
N GLY A 110 0.44 -7.40 -2.69
CA GLY A 110 0.86 -6.16 -2.03
C GLY A 110 2.36 -5.94 -2.10
N VAL A 111 3.17 -6.96 -1.77
CA VAL A 111 4.64 -6.92 -1.90
C VAL A 111 5.07 -6.62 -3.32
N ALA A 112 4.51 -7.35 -4.31
CA ALA A 112 4.84 -7.12 -5.72
C ALA A 112 4.51 -5.69 -6.16
N THR A 113 3.33 -5.20 -5.78
CA THR A 113 2.86 -3.84 -6.08
C THR A 113 3.75 -2.78 -5.43
N GLY A 114 4.11 -2.98 -4.17
CA GLY A 114 4.97 -2.08 -3.40
C GLY A 114 6.40 -2.02 -3.95
N LEU A 115 7.02 -3.17 -4.23
CA LEU A 115 8.35 -3.22 -4.83
C LEU A 115 8.36 -2.58 -6.23
N TRP A 116 7.39 -2.93 -7.08
CA TRP A 116 7.25 -2.31 -8.40
C TRP A 116 7.07 -0.79 -8.29
N GLY A 117 6.18 -0.34 -7.40
CA GLY A 117 5.93 1.07 -7.15
C GLY A 117 7.17 1.84 -6.67
N ALA A 118 8.05 1.17 -5.93
CA ALA A 118 9.31 1.74 -5.43
C ALA A 118 10.39 1.81 -6.51
N VAL A 119 10.50 0.82 -7.40
CA VAL A 119 11.57 0.75 -8.41
C VAL A 119 11.19 1.36 -9.76
N ARG A 120 9.90 1.56 -10.05
CA ARG A 120 9.45 2.01 -11.36
C ARG A 120 10.07 3.35 -11.79
N PRO A 121 10.34 3.53 -13.10
CA PRO A 121 10.78 4.80 -13.66
C PRO A 121 9.68 5.86 -13.48
N THR A 122 10.00 6.95 -12.80
CA THR A 122 9.13 8.12 -12.77
C THR A 122 9.48 8.98 -13.98
N PRO A 123 8.51 9.41 -14.81
CA PRO A 123 8.79 10.31 -15.93
C PRO A 123 9.53 11.54 -15.40
N ARG A 124 10.77 11.70 -15.83
CA ARG A 124 11.63 12.81 -15.44
C ARG A 124 10.89 14.08 -15.85
N ARG A 125 10.53 14.94 -14.88
CA ARG A 125 10.06 16.30 -15.16
C ARG A 125 11.12 16.91 -16.07
N ASN A 126 10.79 17.05 -17.34
CA ASN A 126 11.68 17.63 -18.33
C ASN A 126 11.93 19.06 -17.85
N LYS A 127 13.07 19.28 -17.19
CA LYS A 127 13.57 20.63 -16.96
C LYS A 127 13.87 21.11 -18.37
N ARG A 128 12.91 21.83 -18.99
CA ARG A 128 13.22 22.69 -20.12
C ARG A 128 14.43 23.49 -19.67
N VAL A 129 15.56 23.16 -20.28
CA VAL A 129 16.72 24.01 -20.38
C VAL A 129 16.15 25.29 -20.97
N VAL A 130 15.91 26.29 -20.11
CA VAL A 130 15.88 27.67 -20.57
C VAL A 130 17.34 27.91 -20.92
N ALA A 131 17.67 27.64 -22.18
CA ALA A 131 18.86 28.20 -22.77
C ALA A 131 18.55 29.69 -22.85
N GLU A 132 18.94 30.43 -21.83
CA GLU A 132 19.08 31.87 -21.95
C GLU A 132 20.20 32.10 -22.96
N GLU A 133 19.73 32.59 -24.10
CA GLU A 133 20.41 33.18 -25.24
C GLU A 133 21.72 33.89 -24.85
N PRO A 134 22.87 33.63 -25.52
CA PRO A 134 24.07 34.39 -25.27
C PRO A 134 23.80 35.84 -25.69
N ALA A 135 23.85 36.76 -24.72
CA ALA A 135 23.79 38.19 -24.97
C ALA A 135 24.79 38.55 -26.07
N THR A 136 24.26 38.97 -27.22
CA THR A 136 25.02 39.60 -28.29
C THR A 136 25.68 40.85 -27.73
N VAL A 137 27.00 40.82 -27.71
CA VAL A 137 27.85 42.00 -27.59
C VAL A 137 27.64 42.82 -28.85
N ASP A 138 27.19 44.07 -28.70
CA ASP A 138 27.59 45.25 -29.49
C ASP A 138 27.11 46.53 -28.78
#